data_AF-A0A815I3X4-F1
#
_entry.id   AF-A0A815I3X4-F1
#
_cell.length_a   1.000
_cell.length_b   1.000
_cell.length_c   1.000
_cell.angle_alpha   90.00
_cell.angle_beta   90.00
_cell.angle_gamma   90.00
#
_symmetry.space_group_name_H-M   'P 1'
#
loop_
_entity.id
_entity.type
_entity.pdbx_description
1 polymer ?
#
loop_
_entity_poly.entity_id
_entity_poly.type
_entity_poly.pdbx_seq_one_letter_code
_entity_poly.pdbx_strand_id
1 'polypeptide(L)'
;METSDTTIVFWYFRNEDVWSQEDTCEWIKYRDIEMQIIEEAYQQGKSEVLLDKYIINLKQFIQFNRLNLSKQRPVKRQLGCKQQQCLREEQFFSPSLLSSASSYGNATAWCPFLTEWLKLPDGKRAILDFSSCIDICISGIIEEARKHQSNSETEAKWITEQLKACKGKLRREASKVCIQLYTRESFLYHVLNTALRNNDHSKLNTLGPLCFLMRDYSRSCTEFIGTVYRGVQLPFATIESYKQAIGSWHTWSSYTSTSKDREMAEFRGNTLFIIEITNIKLSAPRAYDVASISHFPSEEEVLLPAGISFQVISVEQDLQQKYIIYIKL
;
A
#
# COMPACT_ATOMS: atom_id res chain seq x y z
N MET A 1 -20.59 -24.44 6.83
CA MET A 1 -20.44 -23.83 5.49
C MET A 1 -18.99 -23.97 5.12
N GLU A 2 -18.68 -24.86 4.18
CA GLU A 2 -17.33 -25.03 3.64
C GLU A 2 -16.91 -23.73 2.95
N THR A 3 -15.96 -23.01 3.55
CA THR A 3 -15.24 -21.96 2.85
C THR A 3 -14.46 -22.64 1.74
N SER A 4 -14.86 -22.44 0.48
CA SER A 4 -14.01 -22.83 -0.65
C SER A 4 -12.68 -22.08 -0.48
N ASP A 5 -11.64 -22.79 -0.05
CA ASP A 5 -10.29 -22.24 0.01
C ASP A 5 -9.91 -21.90 -1.42
N THR A 6 -10.06 -20.62 -1.78
CA THR A 6 -9.66 -20.11 -3.08
C THR A 6 -8.16 -20.33 -3.17
N THR A 7 -7.74 -21.31 -3.97
CA THR A 7 -6.33 -21.60 -4.18
C THR A 7 -5.67 -20.37 -4.81
N ILE A 8 -4.64 -19.84 -4.15
CA ILE A 8 -3.88 -18.71 -4.66
C ILE A 8 -2.65 -19.24 -5.39
N VAL A 9 -2.30 -18.58 -6.49
CA VAL A 9 -1.11 -18.88 -7.26
C VAL A 9 -0.01 -17.89 -6.91
N PHE A 10 1.16 -18.40 -6.57
CA PHE A 10 2.35 -17.62 -6.32
C PHE A 10 3.41 -17.93 -7.37
N TRP A 11 4.11 -16.89 -7.79
CA TRP A 11 5.26 -16.99 -8.67
C TRP A 11 6.51 -16.54 -7.93
N TYR A 12 7.58 -17.30 -8.07
CA TYR A 12 8.88 -17.02 -7.44
C TYR A 12 9.99 -17.10 -8.47
N PHE A 13 11.08 -16.39 -8.21
CA PHE A 13 12.35 -16.55 -8.89
C PHE A 13 13.44 -16.89 -7.88
N ARG A 14 14.48 -17.59 -8.33
CA ARG A 14 15.62 -17.91 -7.46
C ARG A 14 16.52 -16.69 -7.31
N ASN A 15 16.88 -16.32 -6.08
CA ASN A 15 17.92 -15.31 -5.88
C ASN A 15 19.24 -15.92 -6.34
N GLU A 16 19.85 -15.32 -7.36
CA GLU A 16 21.11 -15.77 -7.92
C GLU A 16 22.13 -14.66 -7.69
N ASP A 17 22.75 -14.68 -6.51
CA ASP A 17 24.15 -14.31 -6.43
C ASP A 17 24.96 -15.60 -6.51
N VAL A 18 25.10 -16.16 -7.72
CA VAL A 18 25.87 -17.40 -7.98
C VAL A 18 27.37 -17.22 -7.63
N TRP A 19 27.77 -16.02 -7.19
CA TRP A 19 29.15 -15.63 -6.87
C TRP A 19 29.38 -15.29 -5.40
N SER A 20 28.34 -15.23 -4.56
CA SER A 20 28.55 -15.14 -3.12
C SER A 20 28.73 -16.55 -2.56
N GLN A 21 29.76 -16.76 -1.73
CA GLN A 21 30.04 -18.04 -1.08
C GLN A 21 29.04 -18.36 0.05
N GLU A 22 27.93 -17.61 0.14
CA GLU A 22 26.88 -17.81 1.14
C GLU A 22 25.71 -18.53 0.47
N ASP A 23 25.55 -19.80 0.81
CA ASP A 23 24.61 -20.77 0.25
C ASP A 23 23.14 -20.50 0.69
N THR A 24 22.70 -19.25 0.64
CA THR A 24 21.32 -18.85 0.97
C THR A 24 20.47 -18.89 -0.30
N CYS A 25 20.18 -20.11 -0.76
CA CYS A 25 19.37 -20.34 -1.95
C CYS A 25 17.89 -19.99 -1.73
N GLU A 26 17.58 -18.70 -1.71
CA GLU A 26 16.25 -18.18 -1.38
C GLU A 26 15.38 -17.98 -2.63
N TRP A 27 14.14 -18.46 -2.56
CA TRP A 27 13.11 -18.19 -3.56
C TRP A 27 12.42 -16.87 -3.23
N ILE A 28 12.62 -15.86 -4.08
CA ILE A 28 12.01 -14.55 -3.91
C ILE A 28 10.70 -14.51 -4.69
N LYS A 29 9.64 -14.04 -4.02
CA LYS A 29 8.31 -13.88 -4.61
C LYS A 29 8.31 -12.66 -5.55
N TYR A 30 7.64 -12.77 -6.71
CA TYR A 30 7.37 -11.59 -7.54
C TYR A 30 6.38 -10.64 -6.84
N ARG A 31 6.37 -9.35 -7.21
CA ARG A 31 5.36 -8.41 -6.68
C ARG A 31 3.96 -8.81 -7.12
N ASP A 32 2.94 -8.37 -6.39
CA ASP A 32 1.56 -8.87 -6.59
C ASP A 32 1.04 -8.63 -8.01
N ILE A 33 1.35 -7.47 -8.58
CA ILE A 33 0.92 -7.12 -9.94
C ILE A 33 1.74 -7.90 -10.98
N GLU A 34 3.04 -8.08 -10.76
CA GLU A 34 3.87 -8.92 -11.64
C GLU A 34 3.36 -10.37 -11.65
N MET A 35 3.05 -10.94 -10.48
CA MET A 35 2.45 -12.28 -10.39
C MET A 35 1.13 -12.37 -11.16
N GLN A 36 0.28 -11.35 -11.06
CA GLN A 36 -0.99 -11.31 -11.79
C GLN A 36 -0.75 -11.30 -13.31
N ILE A 37 0.19 -10.48 -13.80
CA ILE A 37 0.55 -10.42 -15.22
C ILE A 37 1.12 -11.77 -15.71
N ILE A 38 2.00 -12.39 -14.92
CA ILE A 38 2.60 -13.69 -15.23
C ILE A 38 1.52 -14.79 -15.29
N GLU A 39 0.64 -14.83 -14.29
CA GLU A 39 -0.42 -15.83 -14.20
C GLU A 39 -1.45 -15.68 -15.33
N GLU A 40 -1.87 -14.46 -15.65
CA GLU A 40 -2.75 -14.20 -16.80
C GLU A 40 -2.13 -14.68 -18.12
N ALA A 41 -0.83 -14.42 -18.32
CA ALA A 41 -0.11 -14.88 -19.50
C ALA A 41 -0.01 -16.41 -19.56
N TYR A 42 0.26 -17.05 -18.43
CA TYR A 42 0.32 -18.51 -18.30
C TYR A 42 -1.03 -19.17 -18.60
N GLN A 43 -2.12 -18.66 -18.02
CA GLN A 43 -3.48 -19.14 -18.27
C GLN A 43 -3.93 -18.97 -19.72
N GLN A 44 -3.43 -17.95 -20.41
CA GLN A 44 -3.66 -17.72 -21.84
C GLN A 44 -2.78 -18.59 -22.75
N GLY A 45 -1.92 -19.46 -22.19
CA GLY A 45 -1.04 -20.33 -22.96
C GLY A 45 0.08 -19.59 -23.70
N LYS A 46 0.43 -18.37 -23.26
CA LYS A 46 1.55 -17.63 -23.85
C LYS A 46 2.86 -18.35 -23.57
N SER A 47 3.79 -18.33 -24.52
CA SER A 47 5.13 -18.89 -24.33
C SER A 47 6.00 -18.03 -23.44
N GLU A 48 5.77 -16.71 -23.45
CA GLU A 48 6.62 -15.73 -22.79
C GLU A 48 5.79 -14.58 -22.21
N VAL A 49 6.31 -13.97 -21.16
CA VAL A 49 5.80 -12.72 -20.59
C VAL A 49 6.93 -11.71 -20.44
N LEU A 50 6.67 -10.48 -20.89
CA LEU A 50 7.59 -9.36 -20.82
C LEU A 50 7.30 -8.53 -19.57
N LEU A 51 8.30 -8.40 -18.71
CA LEU A 51 8.31 -7.47 -17.58
C LEU A 51 9.36 -6.38 -17.83
N ASP A 52 9.40 -5.37 -16.97
CA ASP A 52 10.24 -4.19 -17.19
C ASP A 52 11.73 -4.53 -17.32
N LYS A 53 12.25 -5.36 -16.41
CA LYS A 53 13.66 -5.77 -16.39
C LYS A 53 13.92 -7.15 -17.00
N TYR A 54 12.87 -7.93 -17.22
CA TYR A 54 12.99 -9.36 -17.45
C TYR A 54 12.02 -9.90 -18.49
N ILE A 55 12.38 -11.02 -19.11
CA ILE A 55 11.47 -11.85 -19.92
C ILE A 55 11.38 -13.20 -19.22
N ILE A 56 10.17 -13.72 -19.01
CA ILE A 56 9.98 -15.06 -18.45
C ILE A 56 9.50 -15.98 -19.56
N ASN A 57 10.24 -17.05 -19.82
CA ASN A 57 9.79 -18.14 -20.65
C ASN A 57 8.94 -19.09 -19.79
N LEU A 58 7.64 -19.12 -20.07
CA LEU A 58 6.64 -19.85 -19.28
C LEU A 58 6.65 -21.36 -19.58
N LYS A 59 7.24 -21.79 -20.70
CA LYS A 59 7.38 -23.21 -21.03
C LYS A 59 8.55 -23.84 -20.28
N GLN A 60 9.66 -23.10 -20.16
CA GLN A 60 10.88 -23.56 -19.51
C GLN A 60 10.97 -23.16 -18.04
N PHE A 61 10.10 -22.25 -17.58
CA PHE A 61 10.16 -21.67 -16.24
C PHE A 61 11.53 -21.02 -15.94
N ILE A 62 12.01 -20.22 -16.89
CA ILE A 62 13.28 -19.49 -16.79
C ILE A 62 13.02 -18.01 -17.05
N GLN A 63 13.60 -17.16 -16.22
CA GLN A 63 13.60 -15.72 -16.40
C GLN A 63 14.95 -15.24 -16.94
N PHE A 64 14.95 -14.40 -17.96
CA PHE A 64 16.13 -13.77 -18.56
C PHE A 64 16.15 -12.26 -18.24
N ASN A 65 17.33 -11.70 -18.00
CA ASN A 65 17.52 -10.25 -17.93
C ASN A 65 17.48 -9.63 -19.33
N ARG A 66 16.67 -8.57 -19.51
CA ARG A 66 16.47 -7.93 -20.83
C ARG A 66 17.72 -7.26 -21.39
N LEU A 67 18.61 -6.78 -20.53
CA LEU A 67 19.86 -6.12 -20.93
C LEU A 67 21.01 -7.12 -21.09
N ASN A 68 20.91 -8.28 -20.44
CA ASN A 68 21.92 -9.32 -20.53
C ASN A 68 21.28 -10.71 -20.47
N LEU A 69 21.01 -11.29 -21.64
CA LEU A 69 20.34 -12.59 -21.77
C LEU A 69 21.14 -13.77 -21.18
N SER A 70 22.45 -13.63 -20.93
CA SER A 70 23.21 -14.68 -20.23
C SER A 70 22.88 -14.75 -18.74
N LYS A 71 22.33 -13.68 -18.16
CA LYS A 71 21.80 -13.68 -16.79
C LYS A 71 20.39 -14.26 -16.81
N GLN A 72 20.30 -15.54 -16.49
CA GLN A 72 19.06 -16.29 -16.39
C GLN A 72 18.90 -16.84 -14.98
N ARG A 73 17.66 -17.01 -14.52
CA ARG A 73 17.37 -17.66 -13.24
C ARG A 73 16.10 -18.50 -13.32
N PRO A 74 16.02 -19.63 -12.60
CA PRO A 74 14.81 -20.43 -12.51
C PRO A 74 13.63 -19.64 -11.93
N VAL A 75 12.45 -19.96 -12.43
CA VAL A 75 11.15 -19.50 -11.94
C VAL A 75 10.37 -20.71 -11.46
N LYS A 76 9.47 -20.52 -10.49
CA LYS A 76 8.50 -21.55 -10.13
C LYS A 76 7.12 -20.95 -9.93
N ARG A 77 6.11 -21.75 -10.24
CA ARG A 77 4.71 -21.51 -9.93
C ARG A 77 4.30 -22.46 -8.81
N GLN A 78 3.66 -21.93 -7.78
CA GLN A 78 3.25 -22.72 -6.62
C GLN A 78 1.81 -22.37 -6.25
N LEU A 79 1.02 -23.39 -5.93
CA LEU A 79 -0.31 -23.21 -5.34
C LEU A 79 -0.15 -23.07 -3.82
N GLY A 80 -0.82 -22.09 -3.23
CA GLY A 80 -0.78 -21.86 -1.79
C GLY A 80 -2.13 -21.44 -1.23
N CYS A 81 -2.19 -21.26 0.09
CA CYS A 81 -3.38 -20.85 0.82
C CYS A 81 -3.37 -19.34 1.13
N LYS A 82 -4.54 -18.77 1.45
CA LYS A 82 -4.73 -17.36 1.82
C LYS A 82 -3.95 -16.92 3.07
N GLN A 83 -3.52 -17.84 3.92
CA GLN A 83 -2.72 -17.51 5.10
C GLN A 83 -1.25 -17.21 4.73
N GLN A 84 -0.73 -17.84 3.67
CA GLN A 84 0.61 -17.58 3.10
C GLN A 84 0.70 -16.24 2.35
N GLN A 85 -0.42 -15.54 2.23
CA GLN A 85 -0.51 -14.23 1.56
C GLN A 85 0.09 -13.10 2.43
N CYS A 86 0.18 -13.30 3.75
CA CYS A 86 0.56 -12.27 4.73
C CYS A 86 2.07 -11.99 4.79
N LEU A 87 2.62 -11.43 3.71
CA LEU A 87 4.03 -11.03 3.65
C LEU A 87 4.17 -9.68 2.96
N ARG A 88 3.31 -8.71 3.30
CA ARG A 88 3.50 -7.30 2.93
C ARG A 88 4.58 -6.68 3.80
N GLU A 89 5.78 -7.23 3.82
CA GLU A 89 6.84 -6.81 4.76
C GLU A 89 6.98 -5.29 4.73
N GLU A 90 7.24 -4.67 3.58
CA GLU A 90 7.55 -3.24 3.50
C GLU A 90 6.43 -2.26 3.91
N GLN A 91 5.15 -2.64 3.82
CA GLN A 91 4.04 -1.75 4.19
C GLN A 91 4.05 -1.33 5.67
N PHE A 92 4.68 -2.17 6.46
CA PHE A 92 4.79 -2.06 7.90
C PHE A 92 6.19 -1.59 8.32
N PHE A 93 7.15 -1.31 7.42
CA PHE A 93 8.54 -1.01 7.82
C PHE A 93 8.94 0.44 7.57
N SER A 94 8.06 1.26 7.01
CA SER A 94 8.39 2.65 6.74
C SER A 94 8.14 3.53 7.98
N PRO A 95 9.17 4.21 8.52
CA PRO A 95 9.01 5.06 9.67
C PRO A 95 8.18 6.29 9.27
N SER A 96 7.12 6.51 10.04
CA SER A 96 6.45 7.81 10.11
C SER A 96 7.17 8.61 11.18
N LEU A 97 8.01 9.56 10.77
CA LEU A 97 8.48 10.59 11.70
C LEU A 97 7.26 11.38 12.17
N LEU A 98 7.19 11.66 13.47
CA LEU A 98 6.24 12.62 13.99
C LEU A 98 6.55 13.96 13.33
N SER A 99 5.62 14.45 12.50
CA SER A 99 5.71 15.82 12.02
C SER A 99 5.53 16.75 13.22
N SER A 100 6.46 17.69 13.39
CA SER A 100 6.38 18.79 14.37
C SER A 100 5.39 19.88 13.97
N ALA A 101 4.60 19.67 12.91
CA ALA A 101 3.58 20.62 12.50
C ALA A 101 2.55 20.75 13.63
N SER A 102 2.48 21.96 14.19
CA SER A 102 1.46 22.43 15.13
C SER A 102 0.11 21.79 14.79
N SER A 103 -0.51 21.18 15.79
CA SER A 103 -1.80 20.51 15.73
C SER A 103 -2.66 21.01 14.55
N TYR A 104 -2.82 20.17 13.53
CA TYR A 104 -4.01 20.24 12.69
C TYR A 104 -5.18 19.72 13.54
N GLY A 105 -5.48 20.45 14.61
CA GLY A 105 -6.50 20.16 15.61
C GLY A 105 -7.89 20.45 15.08
N ASN A 106 -8.17 20.00 13.86
CA ASN A 106 -9.52 19.85 13.37
C ASN A 106 -9.59 18.43 12.81
N ALA A 107 -10.39 17.59 13.47
CA ALA A 107 -10.73 16.23 13.04
C ALA A 107 -11.33 16.16 11.61
N THR A 108 -11.53 17.31 10.96
CA THR A 108 -12.06 17.53 9.62
C THR A 108 -11.01 18.01 8.61
N ALA A 109 -9.77 18.29 9.04
CA ALA A 109 -8.71 18.78 8.17
C ALA A 109 -8.34 17.73 7.13
N TRP A 110 -8.39 18.11 5.85
CA TRP A 110 -7.98 17.28 4.74
C TRP A 110 -6.46 17.07 4.81
N CYS A 111 -5.95 15.96 4.27
CA CYS A 111 -4.51 15.81 4.18
C CYS A 111 -3.94 17.03 3.41
N PRO A 112 -2.85 17.67 3.89
CA PRO A 112 -2.32 18.88 3.27
C PRO A 112 -2.05 18.70 1.77
N PHE A 113 -1.51 17.54 1.40
CA PHE A 113 -1.23 17.17 0.02
C PHE A 113 -2.47 17.26 -0.90
N LEU A 114 -3.61 16.70 -0.47
CA LEU A 114 -4.86 16.76 -1.23
C LEU A 114 -5.43 18.18 -1.25
N THR A 115 -5.32 18.90 -0.13
CA THR A 115 -5.78 20.28 -0.01
C THR A 115 -5.06 21.21 -0.99
N GLU A 116 -3.74 21.07 -1.11
CA GLU A 116 -2.95 21.85 -2.05
C GLU A 116 -3.26 21.47 -3.50
N TRP A 117 -3.39 20.17 -3.81
CA TRP A 117 -3.75 19.73 -5.16
C TRP A 117 -5.12 20.29 -5.60
N LEU A 118 -6.11 20.33 -4.70
CA LEU A 118 -7.43 20.89 -5.01
C LEU A 118 -7.43 22.39 -5.34
N LYS A 119 -6.37 23.14 -4.98
CA LYS A 119 -6.23 24.54 -5.37
C LYS A 119 -5.75 24.70 -6.82
N LEU A 120 -5.14 23.66 -7.39
CA LEU A 120 -4.62 23.64 -8.76
C LEU A 120 -5.78 23.52 -9.78
N PRO A 121 -5.58 23.93 -11.05
CA PRO A 121 -6.61 23.84 -12.08
C PRO A 121 -7.19 22.42 -12.24
N ASP A 122 -6.34 21.41 -12.20
CA ASP A 122 -6.73 20.00 -12.32
C ASP A 122 -7.58 19.53 -11.13
N GLY A 123 -7.21 19.94 -9.91
CA GLY A 123 -7.98 19.63 -8.71
C GLY A 123 -9.35 20.31 -8.72
N LYS A 124 -9.42 21.59 -9.11
CA LYS A 124 -10.69 22.32 -9.27
C LYS A 124 -11.60 21.67 -10.31
N ARG A 125 -11.03 21.24 -11.43
CA ARG A 125 -11.75 20.51 -12.49
C ARG A 125 -12.26 19.16 -11.99
N ALA A 126 -11.45 18.40 -11.25
CA ALA A 126 -11.83 17.09 -10.72
C ALA A 126 -13.03 17.13 -9.73
N ILE A 127 -13.24 18.25 -9.04
CA ILE A 127 -14.43 18.44 -8.20
C ILE A 127 -15.71 18.46 -9.05
N LEU A 128 -15.65 19.09 -10.23
CA LEU A 128 -16.79 19.29 -11.12
C LEU A 128 -17.00 18.10 -12.08
N ASP A 129 -15.91 17.50 -12.55
CA ASP A 129 -15.91 16.37 -13.48
C ASP A 129 -15.01 15.25 -12.94
N PHE A 130 -15.65 14.30 -12.27
CA PHE A 130 -14.98 13.13 -11.70
C PHE A 130 -14.34 12.23 -12.77
N SER A 131 -14.92 12.16 -13.98
CA SER A 131 -14.38 11.30 -15.04
C SER A 131 -13.02 11.83 -15.53
N SER A 132 -12.87 13.14 -15.64
CA SER A 132 -11.56 13.75 -15.98
C SER A 132 -10.48 13.42 -14.95
N CYS A 133 -10.84 13.26 -13.67
CA CYS A 133 -9.89 12.91 -12.62
C CYS A 133 -9.25 11.54 -12.84
N ILE A 134 -10.00 10.58 -13.39
CA ILE A 134 -9.47 9.25 -13.74
C ILE A 134 -8.35 9.37 -14.79
N ASP A 135 -8.54 10.23 -15.80
CA ASP A 135 -7.54 10.44 -16.86
C ASP A 135 -6.26 11.12 -16.35
N ILE A 136 -6.42 12.11 -15.47
CA ILE A 136 -5.28 12.79 -14.83
C ILE A 136 -4.55 11.79 -13.93
N CYS A 137 -5.28 10.96 -13.18
CA CYS A 137 -4.71 9.90 -12.34
C CYS A 137 -3.92 8.87 -13.15
N ILE A 138 -4.47 8.39 -14.27
CA ILE A 138 -3.78 7.45 -15.17
C ILE A 138 -2.47 8.05 -15.66
N SER A 139 -2.50 9.30 -16.13
CA SER A 139 -1.32 10.00 -16.64
C SER A 139 -0.25 10.16 -15.55
N GLY A 140 -0.67 10.51 -14.33
CA GLY A 140 0.22 10.64 -13.18
C GLY A 140 0.88 9.32 -12.77
N ILE A 141 0.13 8.21 -12.74
CA ILE A 141 0.66 6.87 -12.41
C ILE A 141 1.75 6.45 -13.41
N ILE A 142 1.51 6.66 -14.71
CA ILE A 142 2.49 6.33 -15.76
C ILE A 142 3.77 7.16 -15.59
N GLU A 143 3.63 8.45 -15.32
CA GLU A 143 4.76 9.35 -15.14
C GLU A 143 5.62 8.96 -13.92
N GLU A 144 4.99 8.62 -12.80
CA GLU A 144 5.70 8.14 -11.60
C GLU A 144 6.39 6.81 -11.84
N ALA A 145 5.78 5.91 -12.62
CA ALA A 145 6.36 4.62 -12.96
C ALA A 145 7.67 4.74 -13.74
N ARG A 146 7.73 5.68 -14.70
CA ARG A 146 8.94 5.97 -15.50
C ARG A 146 10.08 6.53 -14.64
N LYS A 147 9.74 7.30 -13.60
CA LYS A 147 10.71 7.88 -12.66
C LYS A 147 11.13 6.91 -11.57
N HIS A 148 10.38 5.82 -11.37
CA HIS A 148 10.67 4.83 -10.34
C HIS A 148 11.94 4.03 -10.66
N GLN A 149 12.75 3.72 -9.64
CA GLN A 149 14.06 3.08 -9.81
C GLN A 149 13.99 1.68 -10.45
N SER A 150 12.86 0.99 -10.32
CA SER A 150 12.63 -0.29 -10.99
C SER A 150 12.09 -0.18 -12.41
N ASN A 151 11.84 1.05 -12.91
CA ASN A 151 11.15 1.33 -14.16
C ASN A 151 9.83 0.55 -14.27
N SER A 152 8.87 0.80 -13.37
CA SER A 152 7.67 -0.02 -13.16
C SER A 152 6.57 0.16 -14.21
N GLU A 153 6.92 0.41 -15.47
CA GLU A 153 5.98 0.71 -16.54
C GLU A 153 4.99 -0.43 -16.80
N THR A 154 5.41 -1.68 -16.70
CA THR A 154 4.55 -2.84 -16.96
C THR A 154 3.47 -2.95 -15.88
N GLU A 155 3.85 -2.77 -14.61
CA GLU A 155 2.86 -2.65 -13.52
C GLU A 155 1.94 -1.46 -13.72
N ALA A 156 2.48 -0.29 -14.06
CA ALA A 156 1.68 0.92 -14.27
C ALA A 156 0.66 0.73 -15.39
N LYS A 157 1.03 0.09 -16.50
CA LYS A 157 0.10 -0.26 -17.58
C LYS A 157 -1.04 -1.10 -17.03
N TRP A 158 -0.74 -2.18 -16.30
CA TRP A 158 -1.77 -3.04 -15.70
C TRP A 158 -2.69 -2.25 -14.75
N ILE A 159 -2.13 -1.43 -13.85
CA ILE A 159 -2.88 -0.56 -12.92
C ILE A 159 -3.82 0.37 -13.70
N THR A 160 -3.30 1.02 -14.73
CA THR A 160 -4.09 2.00 -15.50
C THR A 160 -5.21 1.34 -16.31
N GLU A 161 -5.05 0.10 -16.77
CA GLU A 161 -6.15 -0.63 -17.40
C GLU A 161 -7.31 -0.88 -16.41
N GLN A 162 -7.01 -1.18 -15.14
CA GLN A 162 -8.05 -1.31 -14.10
C GLN A 162 -8.82 0.01 -13.91
N LEU A 163 -8.11 1.14 -13.91
CA LEU A 163 -8.73 2.47 -13.80
C LEU A 163 -9.51 2.86 -15.06
N LYS A 164 -8.99 2.58 -16.26
CA LYS A 164 -9.70 2.81 -17.53
C LYS A 164 -11.00 2.03 -17.58
N ALA A 165 -11.01 0.80 -17.08
CA ALA A 165 -12.22 -0.02 -16.98
C ALA A 165 -13.28 0.56 -16.03
N CYS A 166 -12.97 1.58 -15.24
CA CYS A 166 -13.93 2.31 -14.41
C CYS A 166 -14.57 3.51 -15.11
N LYS A 167 -14.11 3.89 -16.31
CA LYS A 167 -14.70 5.01 -17.06
C LYS A 167 -16.16 4.71 -17.41
N GLY A 168 -17.03 5.71 -17.21
CA GLY A 168 -18.47 5.58 -17.40
C GLY A 168 -19.20 4.79 -16.31
N LYS A 169 -18.50 4.26 -15.31
CA LYS A 169 -19.10 3.59 -14.15
C LYS A 169 -19.39 4.56 -13.02
N LEU A 170 -20.06 4.07 -11.97
CA LEU A 170 -20.36 4.86 -10.79
C LEU A 170 -19.07 5.28 -10.07
N ARG A 171 -19.06 6.52 -9.55
CA ARG A 171 -17.97 7.12 -8.78
C ARG A 171 -17.36 6.16 -7.73
N ARG A 172 -18.23 5.49 -6.96
CA ARG A 172 -17.87 4.51 -5.93
C ARG A 172 -17.03 3.33 -6.44
N GLU A 173 -17.19 2.94 -7.71
CA GLU A 173 -16.44 1.82 -8.28
C GLU A 173 -14.99 2.21 -8.57
N ALA A 174 -14.76 3.39 -9.15
CA ALA A 174 -13.42 3.91 -9.38
C ALA A 174 -12.66 4.08 -8.06
N SER A 175 -13.31 4.66 -7.05
CA SER A 175 -12.73 4.83 -5.71
C SER A 175 -12.43 3.49 -5.04
N LYS A 176 -13.34 2.51 -5.14
CA LYS A 176 -13.10 1.15 -4.66
C LYS A 176 -11.86 0.56 -5.36
N VAL A 177 -11.76 0.62 -6.68
CA VAL A 177 -10.60 0.12 -7.44
C VAL A 177 -9.31 0.79 -6.98
N CYS A 178 -9.30 2.10 -6.71
CA CYS A 178 -8.12 2.78 -6.17
C CYS A 178 -7.67 2.21 -4.81
N ILE A 179 -8.61 1.90 -3.91
CA ILE A 179 -8.29 1.21 -2.66
C ILE A 179 -7.74 -0.20 -2.92
N GLN A 180 -8.37 -0.97 -3.80
CA GLN A 180 -7.88 -2.32 -4.13
C GLN A 180 -6.46 -2.30 -4.68
N LEU A 181 -6.15 -1.35 -5.57
CA LEU A 181 -4.82 -1.13 -6.11
C LEU A 181 -3.82 -0.74 -5.02
N TYR A 182 -4.21 0.13 -4.09
CA TYR A 182 -3.37 0.52 -2.95
C TYR A 182 -3.04 -0.66 -2.01
N THR A 183 -3.97 -1.60 -1.83
CA THR A 183 -3.74 -2.76 -0.95
C THR A 183 -2.76 -3.80 -1.51
N ARG A 184 -2.39 -3.70 -2.79
CA ARG A 184 -1.41 -4.60 -3.42
C ARG A 184 0.00 -4.13 -3.14
N GLU A 185 0.91 -5.08 -3.00
CA GLU A 185 2.32 -4.75 -3.03
C GLU A 185 2.74 -4.36 -4.46
N SER A 186 3.01 -3.06 -4.63
CA SER A 186 3.25 -2.41 -5.91
C SER A 186 4.04 -1.12 -5.73
N PHE A 187 4.69 -0.67 -6.80
CA PHE A 187 5.41 0.61 -6.78
C PHE A 187 4.50 1.80 -6.40
N LEU A 188 3.22 1.74 -6.76
CA LEU A 188 2.28 2.85 -6.57
C LEU A 188 2.05 3.13 -5.08
N TYR A 189 1.89 2.07 -4.29
CA TYR A 189 1.79 2.17 -2.83
C TYR A 189 3.02 2.90 -2.24
N HIS A 190 4.22 2.46 -2.63
CA HIS A 190 5.48 3.00 -2.13
C HIS A 190 5.69 4.47 -2.49
N VAL A 191 5.47 4.80 -3.76
CA VAL A 191 5.63 6.15 -4.27
C VAL A 191 4.63 7.10 -3.59
N LEU A 192 3.37 6.68 -3.45
CA LEU A 192 2.33 7.48 -2.79
C LEU A 192 2.66 7.76 -1.33
N ASN A 193 2.91 6.72 -0.52
CA ASN A 193 3.17 6.91 0.90
C ASN A 193 4.48 7.65 1.17
N THR A 194 5.49 7.49 0.31
CA THR A 194 6.74 8.26 0.41
C THR A 194 6.51 9.72 0.11
N ALA A 195 5.77 10.05 -0.96
CA ALA A 195 5.43 11.42 -1.30
C ALA A 195 4.65 12.11 -0.17
N LEU A 196 3.67 11.41 0.41
CA LEU A 196 2.86 11.93 1.51
C LEU A 196 3.68 12.16 2.79
N ARG A 197 4.55 11.23 3.18
CA ARG A 197 5.41 11.37 4.37
C ARG A 197 6.41 12.51 4.23
N ASN A 198 7.00 12.65 3.05
CA ASN A 198 7.98 13.70 2.77
C ASN A 198 7.33 15.05 2.42
N ASN A 199 5.99 15.10 2.38
CA ASN A 199 5.22 16.25 1.90
C ASN A 199 5.76 16.76 0.54
N ASP A 200 6.03 15.84 -0.38
CA ASP A 200 6.69 16.12 -1.67
C ASP A 200 5.73 16.81 -2.64
N HIS A 201 5.69 18.14 -2.58
CA HIS A 201 4.82 18.95 -3.43
C HIS A 201 5.13 18.82 -4.93
N SER A 202 6.31 18.33 -5.31
CA SER A 202 6.64 18.10 -6.73
C SER A 202 5.75 17.03 -7.38
N LYS A 203 5.12 16.16 -6.56
CA LYS A 203 4.24 15.07 -6.98
C LYS A 203 2.75 15.39 -6.87
N LEU A 204 2.37 16.62 -6.55
CA LEU A 204 0.95 17.01 -6.42
C LEU A 204 0.18 16.70 -7.71
N ASN A 205 0.72 17.08 -8.87
CA ASN A 205 0.03 16.87 -10.15
C ASN A 205 -0.07 15.39 -10.57
N THR A 206 0.85 14.55 -10.12
CA THR A 206 0.88 13.13 -10.50
C THR A 206 0.11 12.24 -9.51
N LEU A 207 0.18 12.52 -8.20
CA LEU A 207 -0.41 11.69 -7.14
C LEU A 207 -1.62 12.30 -6.44
N GLY A 208 -1.84 13.62 -6.58
CA GLY A 208 -3.02 14.30 -6.06
C GLY A 208 -4.34 13.72 -6.57
N PRO A 209 -4.49 13.41 -7.87
CA PRO A 209 -5.69 12.75 -8.38
C PRO A 209 -5.96 11.40 -7.70
N LEU A 210 -4.92 10.59 -7.47
CA LEU A 210 -5.08 9.31 -6.77
C LEU A 210 -5.52 9.51 -5.32
N CYS A 211 -4.93 10.49 -4.61
CA CYS A 211 -5.36 10.84 -3.25
C CYS A 211 -6.84 11.23 -3.21
N PHE A 212 -7.31 11.99 -4.21
CA PHE A 212 -8.70 12.41 -4.33
C PHE A 212 -9.63 11.21 -4.55
N LEU A 213 -9.30 10.33 -5.50
CA LEU A 213 -10.09 9.13 -5.80
C LEU A 213 -10.17 8.17 -4.60
N MET A 214 -9.05 7.96 -3.91
CA MET A 214 -9.00 7.14 -2.69
C MET A 214 -9.80 7.77 -1.54
N ARG A 215 -9.66 9.09 -1.31
CA ARG A 215 -10.44 9.79 -0.28
C ARG A 215 -11.93 9.69 -0.55
N ASP A 216 -12.33 9.72 -1.81
CA ASP A 216 -13.73 9.62 -2.18
C ASP A 216 -14.39 8.31 -1.77
N TYR A 217 -13.61 7.24 -1.58
CA TYR A 217 -14.10 5.96 -1.05
C TYR A 217 -14.81 6.13 0.32
N SER A 218 -14.43 7.14 1.11
CA SER A 218 -15.05 7.47 2.41
C SER A 218 -16.57 7.67 2.34
N ARG A 219 -17.12 8.02 1.17
CA ARG A 219 -18.57 8.20 0.97
C ARG A 219 -19.36 6.90 0.93
N SER A 220 -18.68 5.78 0.74
CA SER A 220 -19.28 4.47 0.50
C SER A 220 -18.63 3.33 1.29
N CYS A 221 -17.61 3.64 2.09
CA CYS A 221 -16.92 2.63 2.89
C CYS A 221 -17.76 2.20 4.09
N THR A 222 -17.46 1.02 4.60
CA THR A 222 -17.88 0.64 5.95
C THR A 222 -16.91 1.28 6.93
N GLU A 223 -17.40 2.12 7.82
CA GLU A 223 -16.59 2.68 8.90
C GLU A 223 -16.30 1.59 9.94
N PHE A 224 -15.05 1.55 10.40
CA PHE A 224 -14.64 0.68 11.50
C PHE A 224 -14.51 1.49 12.80
N ILE A 225 -15.07 0.94 13.89
CA ILE A 225 -14.91 1.45 15.26
C ILE A 225 -14.43 0.28 16.11
N GLY A 226 -13.39 0.49 16.90
CA GLY A 226 -12.75 -0.54 17.70
C GLY A 226 -11.25 -0.38 17.75
N THR A 227 -10.56 -1.45 18.14
CA THR A 227 -9.09 -1.46 18.22
C THR A 227 -8.51 -2.10 16.97
N VAL A 228 -7.46 -1.48 16.43
CA VAL A 228 -6.64 -2.05 15.36
C VAL A 228 -5.16 -2.02 15.73
N TYR A 229 -4.38 -2.81 15.02
CA TYR A 229 -2.99 -3.10 15.33
C TYR A 229 -2.09 -2.84 14.13
N ARG A 230 -0.88 -2.36 14.38
CA ARG A 230 0.15 -2.18 13.34
C ARG A 230 1.53 -2.48 13.92
N GLY A 231 2.12 -3.61 13.54
CA GLY A 231 3.54 -3.86 13.80
C GLY A 231 4.41 -3.05 12.85
N VAL A 232 5.54 -2.52 13.31
CA VAL A 232 6.48 -1.77 12.47
C VAL A 232 7.87 -1.79 13.02
N GLN A 233 8.85 -1.78 12.11
CA GLN A 233 10.24 -1.52 12.47
C GLN A 233 10.48 -0.02 12.54
N LEU A 234 10.73 0.50 13.74
CA LEU A 234 11.08 1.90 13.96
C LEU A 234 12.54 2.07 14.41
N PRO A 235 13.25 3.08 13.91
CA PRO A 235 14.49 3.54 14.51
C PRO A 235 14.26 3.98 15.96
N PHE A 236 15.24 3.75 16.83
CA PHE A 236 15.15 4.14 18.24
C PHE A 236 14.82 5.63 18.43
N ALA A 237 15.43 6.51 17.62
CA ALA A 237 15.13 7.95 17.65
C ALA A 237 13.64 8.28 17.38
N THR A 238 12.96 7.48 16.55
CA THR A 238 11.52 7.64 16.31
C THR A 238 10.70 7.15 17.50
N ILE A 239 11.10 6.06 18.16
CA ILE A 239 10.45 5.59 19.39
C ILE A 239 10.56 6.62 20.50
N GLU A 240 11.75 7.23 20.67
CA GLU A 240 11.96 8.30 21.65
C GLU A 240 11.09 9.53 21.37
N SER A 241 10.84 9.88 20.10
CA SER A 241 9.92 10.98 19.80
C SER A 241 8.48 10.66 20.19
N TYR A 242 8.02 9.40 20.07
CA TYR A 242 6.73 8.98 20.61
C TYR A 242 6.67 9.06 22.14
N LYS A 243 7.76 8.70 22.86
CA LYS A 243 7.82 8.85 24.32
C LYS A 243 7.69 10.32 24.75
N GLN A 244 8.35 11.23 24.04
CA GLN A 244 8.26 12.67 24.29
C GLN A 244 6.90 13.26 23.92
N ALA A 245 6.16 12.61 23.03
CA ALA A 245 4.86 13.01 22.52
C ALA A 245 3.67 12.55 23.38
N ILE A 246 3.89 11.84 24.49
CA ILE A 246 2.80 11.35 25.36
C ILE A 246 1.90 12.52 25.79
N GLY A 247 0.58 12.34 25.62
CA GLY A 247 -0.44 13.35 25.88
C GLY A 247 -0.65 14.36 24.75
N SER A 248 0.21 14.38 23.73
CA SER A 248 0.15 15.32 22.60
C SER A 248 -0.56 14.75 21.38
N TRP A 249 -1.16 15.64 20.58
CA TRP A 249 -1.79 15.30 19.30
C TRP A 249 -0.80 15.42 18.15
N HIS A 250 -0.79 14.39 17.30
CA HIS A 250 0.06 14.28 16.12
C HIS A 250 -0.76 13.83 14.91
N THR A 251 -0.14 13.85 13.73
CA THR A 251 -0.77 13.46 12.47
C THR A 251 0.14 12.53 11.68
N TRP A 252 -0.42 11.45 11.14
CA TRP A 252 0.23 10.65 10.11
C TRP A 252 -0.11 11.19 8.73
N SER A 253 0.91 11.62 7.98
CA SER A 253 0.72 12.24 6.67
C SER A 253 0.27 11.26 5.59
N SER A 254 0.69 10.00 5.66
CA SER A 254 0.35 8.94 4.70
C SER A 254 -0.87 8.12 5.13
N TYR A 255 -1.45 7.42 4.16
CA TYR A 255 -2.38 6.33 4.47
C TYR A 255 -1.68 5.29 5.36
N THR A 256 -2.40 4.74 6.34
CA THR A 256 -1.84 3.81 7.31
C THR A 256 -2.66 2.53 7.32
N SER A 257 -2.09 1.45 6.80
CA SER A 257 -2.66 0.11 6.90
C SER A 257 -2.53 -0.43 8.32
N THR A 258 -3.59 -1.04 8.82
CA THR A 258 -3.70 -1.67 10.15
C THR A 258 -4.49 -2.96 10.03
N SER A 259 -4.40 -3.84 11.03
CA SER A 259 -5.16 -5.10 11.09
C SER A 259 -6.08 -5.12 12.29
N LYS A 260 -7.24 -5.78 12.16
CA LYS A 260 -8.09 -6.15 13.32
C LYS A 260 -7.50 -7.32 14.12
N ASP A 261 -6.64 -8.13 13.49
CA ASP A 261 -5.93 -9.23 14.12
C ASP A 261 -4.61 -8.76 14.72
N ARG A 262 -4.48 -8.89 16.05
CA ARG A 262 -3.26 -8.52 16.76
C ARG A 262 -2.09 -9.40 16.39
N GLU A 263 -2.28 -10.71 16.31
CA GLU A 263 -1.18 -11.67 16.06
C GLU A 263 -0.56 -11.42 14.69
N MET A 264 -1.43 -11.13 13.71
CA MET A 264 -1.05 -10.77 12.35
C MET A 264 -0.14 -9.52 12.28
N ALA A 265 -0.42 -8.53 13.13
CA ALA A 265 0.35 -7.30 13.21
C ALA A 265 1.62 -7.46 14.06
N GLU A 266 1.53 -8.15 15.20
CA GLU A 266 2.57 -8.25 16.23
C GLU A 266 3.78 -9.07 15.78
N PHE A 267 3.63 -9.98 14.80
CA PHE A 267 4.77 -10.68 14.20
C PHE A 267 5.80 -9.73 13.54
N ARG A 268 5.44 -8.46 13.28
CA ARG A 268 6.25 -7.53 12.49
C ARG A 268 7.01 -6.51 13.34
N GLY A 269 8.29 -6.32 13.02
CA GLY A 269 9.16 -5.25 13.52
C GLY A 269 9.37 -5.22 15.04
N ASN A 270 10.10 -4.19 15.49
CA ASN A 270 10.41 -3.96 16.91
C ASN A 270 9.34 -3.17 17.68
N THR A 271 8.27 -2.71 17.02
CA THR A 271 7.22 -1.87 17.61
C THR A 271 5.84 -2.39 17.24
N LEU A 272 4.88 -2.34 18.16
CA LEU A 272 3.45 -2.55 17.91
C LEU A 272 2.67 -1.29 18.29
N PHE A 273 1.92 -0.74 17.34
CA PHE A 273 0.89 0.24 17.64
C PHE A 273 -0.41 -0.46 18.01
N ILE A 274 -1.00 -0.04 19.13
CA ILE A 274 -2.37 -0.38 19.54
C ILE A 274 -3.19 0.89 19.39
N ILE A 275 -4.18 0.85 18.51
CA ILE A 275 -4.85 2.04 17.99
C ILE A 275 -6.33 1.96 18.35
N GLU A 276 -6.77 2.81 19.26
CA GLU A 276 -8.20 2.93 19.61
C GLU A 276 -8.90 3.89 18.64
N ILE A 277 -9.83 3.36 17.83
CA ILE A 277 -10.68 4.14 16.94
C ILE A 277 -12.02 4.37 17.62
N THR A 278 -12.28 5.62 18.01
CA THR A 278 -13.52 5.99 18.70
C THR A 278 -14.58 6.55 17.75
N ASN A 279 -15.85 6.33 18.10
CA ASN A 279 -16.97 6.89 17.36
C ASN A 279 -17.14 8.37 17.72
N ILE A 280 -16.46 9.23 16.96
CA ILE A 280 -16.71 10.67 16.97
C ILE A 280 -17.58 10.97 15.74
N LYS A 281 -18.74 11.60 15.95
CA LYS A 281 -19.61 12.05 14.85
C LYS A 281 -18.89 13.08 13.99
N LEU A 282 -18.20 12.61 12.95
CA LEU A 282 -17.51 13.42 11.95
C LEU A 282 -18.21 13.29 10.61
N SER A 283 -17.91 14.23 9.70
CA SER A 283 -18.48 14.26 8.35
C SER A 283 -17.91 13.18 7.43
N ALA A 284 -16.81 12.53 7.81
CA ALA A 284 -16.19 11.44 7.05
C ALA A 284 -15.60 10.39 8.01
N PRO A 285 -15.69 9.10 7.65
CA PRO A 285 -15.10 8.02 8.43
C PRO A 285 -13.59 8.21 8.66
N ARG A 286 -13.12 7.83 9.85
CA ARG A 286 -11.69 7.87 10.22
C ARG A 286 -10.94 6.58 9.93
N ALA A 287 -11.68 5.49 9.70
CA ALA A 287 -11.12 4.17 9.48
C ALA A 287 -12.02 3.42 8.50
N TYR A 288 -11.45 2.92 7.41
CA TYR A 288 -12.18 2.20 6.38
C TYR A 288 -11.95 0.71 6.60
N ASP A 289 -12.99 -0.07 6.90
CA ASP A 289 -12.88 -1.54 6.81
C ASP A 289 -12.78 -1.90 5.33
N VAL A 290 -11.60 -2.36 4.92
CA VAL A 290 -11.29 -2.71 3.54
C VAL A 290 -11.02 -4.19 3.36
N ALA A 291 -11.17 -5.01 4.41
CA ALA A 291 -10.83 -6.43 4.39
C ALA A 291 -11.50 -7.17 3.21
N SER A 292 -12.79 -6.90 2.96
CA SER A 292 -13.57 -7.51 1.88
C SER A 292 -13.12 -7.15 0.46
N ILE A 293 -12.37 -6.06 0.30
CA ILE A 293 -11.93 -5.55 -1.02
C ILE A 293 -10.40 -5.56 -1.17
N SER A 294 -9.66 -5.70 -0.08
CA SER A 294 -8.21 -5.78 -0.05
C SER A 294 -7.71 -6.97 -0.87
N HIS A 295 -6.51 -6.83 -1.44
CA HIS A 295 -5.83 -7.96 -2.06
C HIS A 295 -5.52 -9.07 -1.04
N PHE A 296 -5.44 -8.73 0.25
CA PHE A 296 -5.15 -9.64 1.35
C PHE A 296 -6.28 -9.65 2.40
N PRO A 297 -7.46 -10.25 2.11
CA PRO A 297 -8.58 -10.23 3.04
C PRO A 297 -8.29 -10.84 4.41
N SER A 298 -7.37 -11.81 4.47
CA SER A 298 -6.93 -12.46 5.71
C SER A 298 -6.16 -11.54 6.64
N GLU A 299 -5.61 -10.43 6.16
CA GLU A 299 -5.00 -9.41 7.03
C GLU A 299 -6.06 -8.60 7.79
N GLU A 300 -7.35 -8.80 7.52
CA GLU A 300 -8.45 -8.08 8.15
C GLU A 300 -8.23 -6.55 8.16
N GLU A 301 -7.78 -6.05 7.01
CA GLU A 301 -7.23 -4.70 6.90
C GLU A 301 -8.26 -3.61 7.18
N VAL A 302 -7.89 -2.69 8.07
CA VAL A 302 -8.53 -1.41 8.27
C VAL A 302 -7.56 -0.32 7.82
N LEU A 303 -7.98 0.48 6.85
CA LEU A 303 -7.17 1.55 6.28
C LEU A 303 -7.50 2.88 6.94
N LEU A 304 -6.50 3.51 7.54
CA LEU A 304 -6.61 4.87 8.03
C LEU A 304 -6.23 5.87 6.92
N PRO A 305 -7.02 6.93 6.69
CA PRO A 305 -6.76 7.88 5.63
C PRO A 305 -5.49 8.70 5.88
N ALA A 306 -4.88 9.20 4.80
CA ALA A 306 -3.81 10.17 4.88
C ALA A 306 -4.23 11.43 5.66
N GLY A 307 -3.32 11.96 6.48
CA GLY A 307 -3.56 13.14 7.30
C GLY A 307 -4.35 12.86 8.58
N ILE A 308 -4.44 11.60 9.02
CA ILE A 308 -5.18 11.24 10.22
C ILE A 308 -4.45 11.69 11.49
N SER A 309 -5.18 12.37 12.37
CA SER A 309 -4.64 12.82 13.67
C SER A 309 -4.90 11.82 14.78
N PHE A 310 -4.01 11.74 15.76
CA PHE A 310 -4.11 10.84 16.91
C PHE A 310 -3.41 11.45 18.12
N GLN A 311 -3.75 10.99 19.32
CA GLN A 311 -3.05 11.30 20.56
C GLN A 311 -2.20 10.09 20.99
N VAL A 312 -0.97 10.35 21.42
CA VAL A 312 -0.13 9.30 22.04
C VAL A 312 -0.53 9.15 23.51
N ILE A 313 -0.91 7.95 23.92
CA ILE A 313 -1.42 7.67 25.27
C ILE A 313 -0.30 7.13 26.16
N SER A 314 0.42 6.10 25.71
CA SER A 314 1.57 5.56 26.41
C SER A 314 2.55 4.91 25.44
N VAL A 315 3.78 4.76 25.90
CA VAL A 315 4.83 3.99 25.22
C VAL A 315 5.45 3.07 26.27
N GLU A 316 5.29 1.78 26.06
CA GLU A 316 5.73 0.71 26.96
C GLU A 316 6.71 -0.19 26.23
N GLN A 317 7.39 -1.04 26.98
CA GLN A 317 8.25 -2.08 26.43
C GLN A 317 7.84 -3.41 27.05
N ASP A 318 7.60 -4.42 26.22
CA ASP A 318 7.21 -5.74 26.69
C ASP A 318 8.42 -6.54 27.20
N LEU A 319 8.14 -7.75 27.70
CA LEU A 319 9.15 -8.68 28.20
C LEU A 319 10.16 -9.13 27.12
N GLN A 320 9.79 -9.01 25.84
CA GLN A 320 10.57 -9.40 24.67
C GLN A 320 11.32 -8.21 24.05
N GLN A 321 11.37 -7.07 24.75
CA GLN A 321 11.99 -5.82 24.30
C GLN A 321 11.28 -5.14 23.12
N LYS A 322 10.08 -5.58 22.74
CA LYS A 322 9.25 -4.92 21.73
C LYS A 322 8.58 -3.69 22.34
N TYR A 323 8.57 -2.59 21.60
CA TYR A 323 7.90 -1.36 22.05
C TYR A 323 6.41 -1.42 21.74
N ILE A 324 5.57 -1.09 22.71
CA ILE A 324 4.12 -1.03 22.55
C ILE A 324 3.70 0.43 22.65
N ILE A 325 3.15 0.99 21.56
CA ILE A 325 2.72 2.39 21.50
C ILE A 325 1.19 2.42 21.43
N TYR A 326 0.57 2.95 22.48
CA TYR A 326 -0.87 3.13 22.54
C TYR A 326 -1.24 4.51 22.00
N ILE A 327 -2.12 4.55 21.00
CA ILE A 327 -2.65 5.80 20.45
C ILE A 327 -4.17 5.77 20.37
N LYS A 328 -4.76 6.97 20.33
CA LYS A 328 -6.20 7.18 20.20
C LYS A 328 -6.52 8.14 19.07
N LEU A 329 -7.50 7.78 18.24
CA LEU A 329 -7.97 8.57 17.09
C LEU A 329 -9.17 9.44 17.44
#